data_AF-A0A5N9G9P4-F1
#
_entry.id   AF-A0A5N9G9P4-F1
#
_cell.length_a   1.000
_cell.length_b   1.000
_cell.length_c   1.000
_cell.angle_alpha   90.00
_cell.angle_beta   90.00
_cell.angle_gamma   90.00
#
_symmetry.space_group_name_H-M   'P 1'
#
loop_
_entity.id
_entity.type
_entity.pdbx_description
1 polymer ?
#
loop_
_entity_poly.entity_id
_entity_poly.type
_entity_poly.pdbx_seq_one_letter_code
_entity_poly.pdbx_strand_id
1 'polypeptide(L)'
;MLYGGLGSVDRMLALICIISERYEDADSHFKAAEGFCRKACYWPELAWTTHDHAASFALRDGQTNTHDATTMLDETIRICEELGMSTLEERARSHRALLAA
;
A
#
# COMPACT_ATOMS: atom_id res chain seq x y z
N MET A 1 10.83 7.83 18.51
CA MET A 1 11.17 8.71 17.38
C MET A 1 10.04 9.72 17.20
N LEU A 2 10.35 11.01 17.26
CA LEU A 2 9.41 12.14 17.32
C LEU A 2 9.18 12.80 15.94
N TYR A 3 9.03 11.98 14.90
CA TYR A 3 8.50 12.42 13.61
C TYR A 3 7.58 11.31 13.13
N GLY A 4 6.27 11.45 13.36
CA GLY A 4 5.30 10.67 12.60
C GLY A 4 5.53 11.04 11.15
N GLY A 5 6.00 10.09 10.35
CA GLY A 5 6.47 10.42 9.02
C GLY A 5 5.33 10.94 8.13
N LEU A 6 5.74 11.68 7.10
CA LEU A 6 4.83 12.30 6.15
C LEU A 6 4.36 11.20 5.19
N GLY A 7 3.05 10.97 5.10
CA GLY A 7 2.47 9.82 4.37
C GLY A 7 3.15 9.47 3.05
N SER A 8 3.35 10.46 2.17
CA SER A 8 4.00 10.24 0.87
C SER A 8 5.52 10.01 0.94
N VAL A 9 6.21 10.63 1.90
CA VAL A 9 7.66 10.43 2.10
C VAL A 9 7.92 9.00 2.58
N ASP A 10 7.13 8.53 3.54
CA ASP A 10 7.22 7.15 4.01
C ASP A 10 6.89 6.15 2.90
N ARG A 11 5.86 6.40 2.08
CA ARG A 11 5.59 5.54 0.91
C ARG A 11 6.79 5.47 -0.05
N MET A 12 7.43 6.61 -0.36
CA MET A 12 8.61 6.62 -1.22
C MET A 12 9.80 5.87 -0.59
N LEU A 13 10.04 6.05 0.71
CA LEU A 13 11.09 5.32 1.43
C LEU A 13 10.81 3.81 1.44
N ALA A 14 9.55 3.42 1.60
CA ALA A 14 9.14 2.02 1.52
C ALA A 14 9.49 1.41 0.16
N LEU A 15 9.12 2.09 -0.94
CA LEU A 15 9.44 1.65 -2.30
C LEU A 15 10.95 1.55 -2.57
N ILE A 16 11.75 2.48 -2.04
CA ILE A 16 13.22 2.40 -2.11
C ILE A 16 13.74 1.18 -1.35
N CYS A 17 13.18 0.90 -0.16
CA CYS A 17 13.54 -0.27 0.63
C CYS A 17 13.17 -1.57 -0.09
N ILE A 18 12.03 -1.63 -0.79
CA ILE A 18 11.66 -2.77 -1.64
C ILE A 18 12.71 -3.04 -2.72
N ILE A 19 13.12 -2.00 -3.46
CA ILE A 19 14.15 -2.15 -4.51
C ILE A 19 15.51 -2.56 -3.91
N SER A 20 15.77 -2.16 -2.66
CA SER A 20 16.99 -2.52 -1.92
C SER A 20 16.87 -3.86 -1.17
N GLU A 21 15.79 -4.62 -1.39
CA GLU A 21 15.49 -5.90 -0.70
C GLU A 21 15.42 -5.79 0.84
N ARG A 22 15.19 -4.59 1.37
CA ARG A 22 15.04 -4.27 2.80
C ARG A 22 13.57 -4.33 3.20
N TYR A 23 12.97 -5.50 3.08
CA TYR A 23 11.51 -5.64 3.16
C TYR A 23 10.89 -5.31 4.53
N GLU A 24 11.60 -5.55 5.63
CA GLU A 24 11.12 -5.21 6.98
C GLU A 24 11.08 -3.69 7.21
N ASP A 25 12.07 -2.98 6.67
CA ASP A 25 12.09 -1.52 6.66
C ASP A 25 10.97 -0.96 5.76
N ALA A 26 10.72 -1.61 4.62
CA ALA A 26 9.64 -1.23 3.73
C ALA A 26 8.27 -1.34 4.42
N ASP A 27 7.98 -2.47 5.07
CA ASP A 27 6.73 -2.68 5.83
C ASP A 27 6.57 -1.64 6.95
N SER A 28 7.65 -1.32 7.66
CA SER A 28 7.64 -0.28 8.70
C SER A 28 7.28 1.10 8.15
N HIS A 29 7.86 1.47 6.99
CA HIS A 29 7.54 2.74 6.33
C HIS A 29 6.11 2.75 5.77
N PHE A 30 5.63 1.68 5.14
CA PHE A 30 4.24 1.62 4.68
C PHE A 30 3.25 1.78 5.84
N LYS A 31 3.46 1.09 6.96
CA LYS A 31 2.60 1.22 8.16
C LYS A 31 2.64 2.63 8.76
N ALA A 32 3.80 3.29 8.72
CA ALA A 32 3.91 4.68 9.14
C ALA A 32 3.09 5.60 8.22
N ALA A 33 3.20 5.43 6.90
CA ALA A 33 2.43 6.17 5.90
C ALA A 33 0.93 5.98 6.07
N GLU A 34 0.45 4.74 6.17
CA GLU A 34 -0.95 4.41 6.40
C GLU A 34 -1.47 5.02 7.70
N GLY A 35 -0.71 4.88 8.79
CA GLY A 35 -1.04 5.45 10.09
C GLY A 35 -1.15 6.97 10.06
N PHE A 36 -0.27 7.64 9.32
CA PHE A 36 -0.35 9.08 9.10
C PHE A 36 -1.60 9.45 8.29
N CYS A 37 -1.81 8.82 7.13
CA CYS A 37 -2.93 9.14 6.24
C CYS A 37 -4.29 8.93 6.91
N ARG A 38 -4.45 7.86 7.71
CA ARG A 38 -5.67 7.63 8.49
C ARG A 38 -5.90 8.72 9.53
N LYS A 39 -4.85 9.18 10.23
CA LYS A 39 -4.96 10.26 11.24
C LYS A 39 -5.23 11.62 10.61
N ALA A 40 -4.64 11.89 9.47
CA ALA A 40 -4.78 13.14 8.74
C ALA A 40 -6.01 13.17 7.82
N CYS A 41 -6.78 12.07 7.73
CA CYS A 41 -7.87 11.87 6.77
C CYS A 41 -7.44 12.10 5.31
N TYR A 42 -6.17 11.79 4.97
CA TYR A 42 -5.64 11.97 3.63
C TYR A 42 -5.86 10.71 2.78
N TRP A 43 -7.13 10.49 2.42
CA TRP A 43 -7.60 9.27 1.76
C TRP A 43 -6.97 8.98 0.39
N PRO A 44 -6.73 9.96 -0.52
CA PRO A 44 -6.03 9.68 -1.77
C PRO A 44 -4.65 9.05 -1.57
N GLU A 45 -3.87 9.56 -0.63
CA GLU A 45 -2.53 9.02 -0.35
C GLU A 45 -2.61 7.67 0.37
N LEU A 46 -3.64 7.46 1.21
CA LEU A 46 -3.88 6.14 1.80
C LEU A 46 -4.12 5.09 0.71
N ALA A 47 -4.94 5.39 -0.30
CA ALA A 47 -5.22 4.46 -1.38
C ALA A 47 -3.96 4.03 -2.15
N TRP A 48 -3.09 5.00 -2.50
CA TRP A 48 -1.80 4.71 -3.15
C TRP A 48 -0.87 3.90 -2.26
N THR A 49 -0.77 4.27 -0.98
CA THR A 49 0.10 3.59 0.00
C THR A 49 -0.32 2.14 0.19
N THR A 50 -1.61 1.91 0.44
CA THR A 50 -2.16 0.57 0.66
C THR A 50 -2.05 -0.30 -0.60
N HIS A 51 -2.22 0.28 -1.79
CA HIS A 51 -1.99 -0.43 -3.06
C HIS A 51 -0.54 -0.88 -3.23
N ASP A 52 0.41 0.04 -3.04
CA ASP A 52 1.84 -0.23 -3.24
C ASP A 52 2.37 -1.21 -2.18
N HIS A 53 1.85 -1.12 -0.95
CA HIS A 53 2.17 -2.04 0.13
C HIS A 53 1.65 -3.46 -0.19
N ALA A 54 0.41 -3.60 -0.68
CA ALA A 54 -0.13 -4.89 -1.12
C ALA A 54 0.70 -5.49 -2.27
N ALA A 55 1.07 -4.68 -3.26
CA ALA A 55 1.89 -5.10 -4.39
C ALA A 55 3.29 -5.57 -3.97
N SER A 56 3.84 -5.02 -2.87
CA SER A 56 5.15 -5.40 -2.37
C SER A 56 5.25 -6.86 -1.91
N PHE A 57 4.14 -7.49 -1.51
CA PHE A 57 4.12 -8.90 -1.11
C PHE A 57 4.42 -9.86 -2.26
N ALA A 58 4.15 -9.47 -3.51
CA ALA A 58 4.50 -10.28 -4.68
C ALA A 58 6.01 -10.29 -4.97
N LEU A 59 6.77 -9.33 -4.41
CA LEU A 59 8.22 -9.19 -4.60
C LEU A 59 9.03 -9.91 -3.52
N ARG A 60 8.39 -10.38 -2.43
CA ARG A 60 9.05 -11.17 -1.39
C ARG A 60 8.96 -12.65 -1.76
N ASP A 61 10.10 -13.25 -2.08
CA ASP A 61 10.21 -14.67 -2.41
C ASP A 61 9.73 -15.55 -1.22
N GLY A 62 8.53 -16.12 -1.33
CA GLY A 62 8.14 -17.31 -0.57
C GLY A 62 7.17 -17.17 0.61
N GLN A 63 6.72 -15.97 1.00
CA GLN A 63 5.64 -15.81 1.99
C GLN A 63 4.66 -14.73 1.58
N THR A 64 3.90 -14.98 0.52
CA THR A 64 2.75 -14.16 0.15
C THR A 64 1.69 -14.32 1.24
N ASN A 65 1.49 -13.31 2.09
CA ASN A 65 0.26 -13.24 2.87
C ASN A 65 -0.87 -12.76 1.94
N THR A 66 -1.31 -13.64 1.05
CA THR A 66 -2.31 -13.37 0.01
C THR A 66 -3.61 -12.80 0.60
N HIS A 67 -3.93 -13.18 1.85
CA HIS A 67 -5.08 -12.65 2.58
C HIS A 67 -4.92 -11.16 2.92
N ASP A 68 -3.76 -10.76 3.45
CA ASP A 68 -3.48 -9.35 3.77
C ASP A 68 -3.47 -8.51 2.48
N ALA A 69 -2.80 -9.01 1.43
CA ALA A 69 -2.74 -8.35 0.13
C ALA A 69 -4.15 -8.13 -0.46
N THR A 70 -5.02 -9.14 -0.37
CA THR A 70 -6.42 -9.03 -0.84
C THR A 70 -7.18 -7.98 -0.03
N THR A 71 -7.11 -8.02 1.30
CA THR A 71 -7.80 -7.07 2.18
C THR A 71 -7.38 -5.63 1.90
N MET A 72 -6.10 -5.42 1.65
CA MET A 72 -5.55 -4.11 1.31
C MET A 72 -6.04 -3.62 -0.05
N LEU A 73 -6.08 -4.49 -1.07
CA LEU A 73 -6.62 -4.13 -2.39
C LEU A 73 -8.12 -3.81 -2.33
N ASP A 74 -8.90 -4.50 -1.50
CA ASP A 74 -10.32 -4.19 -1.26
C ASP A 74 -10.51 -2.80 -0.69
N GLU A 75 -9.68 -2.43 0.28
CA GLU A 75 -9.67 -1.09 0.84
C GLU A 75 -9.29 -0.03 -0.20
N THR A 76 -8.23 -0.26 -0.98
CA THR A 76 -7.84 0.64 -2.07
C THR A 76 -9.00 0.85 -3.05
N ILE A 77 -9.66 -0.22 -3.50
CA ILE A 77 -10.79 -0.14 -4.44
C ILE A 77 -11.91 0.71 -3.84
N ARG A 78 -12.31 0.45 -2.60
CA ARG A 78 -13.36 1.22 -1.91
C ARG A 78 -13.03 2.72 -1.85
N ILE A 79 -11.80 3.08 -1.46
CA ILE A 79 -11.39 4.48 -1.41
C ILE A 79 -11.38 5.10 -2.81
N CYS A 80 -10.93 4.36 -3.83
CA CYS A 80 -10.90 4.87 -5.19
C CYS A 80 -12.31 5.10 -5.75
N GLU A 81 -13.26 4.20 -5.48
CA GLU A 81 -14.67 4.35 -5.84
C GLU A 81 -15.29 5.60 -5.18
N GLU A 82 -15.04 5.79 -3.87
CA GLU A 82 -15.54 6.94 -3.11
C GLU A 82 -14.97 8.29 -3.62
N LEU A 83 -13.74 8.31 -4.13
CA LEU A 83 -13.03 9.52 -4.55
C LEU A 83 -12.98 9.73 -6.08
N GLY A 84 -13.47 8.76 -6.88
CA GLY A 84 -13.40 8.79 -8.34
C GLY A 84 -11.99 8.60 -8.93
N MET A 85 -11.11 7.85 -8.26
CA MET A 85 -9.72 7.61 -8.69
C MET A 85 -9.60 6.44 -9.68
N SER A 86 -10.21 6.57 -10.87
CA SER A 86 -10.38 5.47 -11.84
C SER A 86 -9.09 4.74 -12.23
N THR A 87 -7.99 5.46 -12.47
CA THR A 87 -6.71 4.84 -12.85
C THR A 87 -6.15 3.93 -11.76
N LEU A 88 -6.25 4.31 -10.49
CA LEU A 88 -5.78 3.47 -9.39
C LEU A 88 -6.76 2.32 -9.13
N GLU A 89 -8.06 2.57 -9.24
CA GLU A 89 -9.10 1.55 -9.11
C GLU A 89 -8.88 0.38 -10.07
N GLU A 90 -8.68 0.67 -11.37
CA GLU A 90 -8.45 -0.35 -12.40
C GLU A 90 -7.21 -1.20 -12.11
N ARG A 91 -6.13 -0.56 -11.64
CA ARG A 91 -4.88 -1.23 -11.24
C ARG A 91 -5.12 -2.14 -10.03
N ALA A 92 -5.82 -1.66 -9.02
CA ALA A 92 -6.12 -2.42 -7.81
C ALA A 92 -7.01 -3.63 -8.11
N ARG A 93 -8.05 -3.47 -8.96
CA ARG A 93 -8.89 -4.58 -9.42
C ARG A 93 -8.09 -5.62 -10.20
N SER A 94 -7.18 -5.18 -11.06
CA SER A 94 -6.31 -6.09 -11.83
C SER A 94 -5.40 -6.91 -10.91
N HIS A 95 -4.76 -6.27 -9.93
CA HIS A 95 -3.97 -6.99 -8.92
C HIS A 95 -4.81 -7.96 -8.09
N ARG A 96 -6.01 -7.55 -7.66
CA ARG A 96 -6.91 -8.39 -6.88
C ARG A 96 -7.33 -9.64 -7.67
N ALA A 97 -7.61 -9.50 -8.97
CA ALA A 97 -7.95 -10.62 -9.83
C ALA A 97 -6.78 -11.61 -9.97
N LEU A 98 -5.53 -11.13 -10.03
CA LEU A 98 -4.34 -11.99 -10.07
C LEU A 98 -4.14 -12.81 -8.80
N LEU A 99 -4.53 -12.30 -7.63
CA LEU A 99 -4.45 -13.04 -6.36
C LEU A 99 -5.56 -14.09 -6.18
N ALA A 100 -6.62 -14.02 -6.98
CA ALA A 100 -7.74 -14.96 -6.94
C ALA A 100 -7.62 -16.11 -7.97
N ALA A 101 -6.63 -16.04 -8.87
CA ALA A 101 -6.34 -17.03 -9.90
C ALA A 101 -5.39 -18.12 -9.39
#